data_AF-A0A7S1KR29-F1
#
_entry.id   AF-A0A7S1KR29-F1
#
_cell.length_a   1.000
_cell.length_b   1.000
_cell.length_c   1.000
_cell.angle_alpha   90.00
_cell.angle_beta   90.00
_cell.angle_gamma   90.00
#
_symmetry.space_group_name_H-M   'P 1'
#
loop_
_entity.id
_entity.type
_entity.pdbx_description
1 polymer ?
#
loop_
_entity_poly.entity_id
_entity_poly.type
_entity_poly.pdbx_seq_one_letter_code
_entity_poly.pdbx_strand_id
1 'polypeptide(L)'
;RVDVRPFNANSPPSDCCWTLVPINVQFKIRNKANGLVLDVNHSGPISNMQGGSNTPLFIQNWSGNWGQVWEVDQQGHIKNASSGFNLHHGNQNPSSPFACMVRPTSEKHQVWFFQGECIVSSLDGKGLTVEGNHSGARVDVRPFNANSPPSDCCWTLVPINVQFKIRNKANGLVLDVNHSGPISNMQGGSNTPLFIQNWSGNWGQVWEVDQQGHIKNASSGFNLHHGNQNPSSPFACMVRPTDEKHQIWELRYNGAIVSALDGKGLTVSGNDKGSRVDVRPFNINSPPSDCQWRFVKL
;
A
#
# COMPACT_ATOMS: atom_id res chain seq x y z
N ARG A 1 0.36 -15.94 -24.56
CA ARG A 1 -0.46 -17.18 -24.56
C ARG A 1 -1.13 -17.21 -23.19
N VAL A 2 -2.42 -16.93 -23.11
CA VAL A 2 -3.16 -17.01 -21.83
C VAL A 2 -3.57 -18.47 -21.70
N ASP A 3 -3.07 -19.14 -20.68
CA ASP A 3 -3.43 -20.53 -20.39
C ASP A 3 -4.61 -20.52 -19.43
N VAL A 4 -5.76 -21.01 -19.89
CA VAL A 4 -6.98 -21.09 -19.08
C VAL A 4 -7.08 -22.50 -18.55
N ARG A 5 -6.82 -22.68 -17.26
CA ARG A 5 -6.95 -23.96 -16.57
C ARG A 5 -7.93 -23.86 -15.40
N PRO A 6 -8.79 -24.86 -15.19
CA PRO A 6 -9.67 -24.90 -14.01
C PRO A 6 -8.82 -25.01 -12.74
N PHE A 7 -9.16 -24.23 -11.71
CA PHE A 7 -8.56 -24.34 -10.39
C PHE A 7 -9.61 -24.24 -9.29
N ASN A 8 -9.27 -24.75 -8.11
CA ASN A 8 -10.11 -24.65 -6.92
C ASN A 8 -10.01 -23.24 -6.34
N ALA A 9 -11.13 -22.49 -6.34
CA ALA A 9 -11.17 -21.13 -5.81
C ALA A 9 -10.76 -20.99 -4.34
N ASN A 10 -10.83 -22.08 -3.56
CA ASN A 10 -10.42 -22.10 -2.15
C ASN A 10 -8.91 -22.32 -1.95
N SER A 11 -8.20 -22.71 -3.01
CA SER A 11 -6.74 -22.87 -3.04
C SER A 11 -6.23 -22.47 -4.44
N PRO A 12 -6.35 -21.18 -4.83
CA PRO A 12 -5.85 -20.75 -6.11
C PRO A 12 -4.35 -21.05 -6.20
N PRO A 13 -3.86 -21.58 -7.32
CA PRO A 13 -2.41 -21.68 -7.50
C PRO A 13 -1.82 -20.26 -7.45
N SER A 14 -0.64 -20.14 -6.85
CA SER A 14 0.02 -18.85 -6.56
C SER A 14 0.27 -17.99 -7.79
N ASP A 15 0.26 -18.59 -8.99
CA ASP A 15 0.33 -17.94 -10.30
C ASP A 15 -1.00 -17.33 -10.78
N CYS A 16 -2.08 -17.51 -10.02
CA CYS A 16 -3.39 -16.90 -10.26
C CYS A 16 -3.75 -15.80 -9.24
N CYS A 17 -2.82 -15.46 -8.33
CA CYS A 17 -3.00 -14.41 -7.33
C CYS A 17 -2.57 -13.04 -7.89
N TRP A 18 -3.46 -12.40 -8.65
CA TRP A 18 -3.25 -11.05 -9.17
C TRP A 18 -3.60 -10.00 -8.11
N THR A 19 -2.68 -9.09 -7.82
CA THR A 19 -2.90 -8.03 -6.83
C THR A 19 -3.56 -6.81 -7.49
N LEU A 20 -4.66 -6.34 -6.90
CA LEU A 20 -5.27 -5.05 -7.27
C LEU A 20 -4.33 -3.92 -6.86
N VAL A 21 -3.81 -3.19 -7.84
CA VAL A 21 -2.93 -2.04 -7.63
C VAL A 21 -3.78 -0.77 -7.57
N PRO A 22 -3.54 0.14 -6.60
CA PRO A 22 -4.09 1.47 -6.65
C PRO A 22 -3.56 2.23 -7.89
N ILE A 23 -4.37 2.29 -8.95
CA ILE A 23 -4.03 3.02 -10.18
C ILE A 23 -4.16 4.53 -9.90
N ASN A 24 -3.19 5.32 -10.38
CA ASN A 24 -3.15 6.79 -10.23
C ASN A 24 -3.14 7.27 -8.76
N VAL A 25 -2.53 6.48 -7.88
CA VAL A 25 -2.28 6.79 -6.46
C VAL A 25 -0.78 6.82 -6.26
N GLN A 26 -0.29 7.82 -5.51
CA GLN A 26 1.11 7.91 -5.13
C GLN A 26 1.40 7.01 -3.93
N PHE A 27 2.47 6.24 -4.01
CA PHE A 27 2.92 5.34 -2.97
C PHE A 27 4.44 5.26 -2.92
N LYS A 28 4.97 4.81 -1.78
CA LYS A 28 6.33 4.27 -1.69
C LYS A 28 6.27 2.76 -1.86
N ILE A 29 7.33 2.21 -2.43
CA ILE A 29 7.50 0.77 -2.60
C ILE A 29 8.47 0.30 -1.53
N ARG A 30 7.97 -0.37 -0.49
CA ARG A 30 8.76 -0.78 0.69
C ARG A 30 9.17 -2.25 0.58
N ASN A 31 10.46 -2.54 0.71
CA ASN A 31 10.94 -3.91 0.76
C ASN A 31 10.58 -4.56 2.10
N LYS A 32 10.10 -5.80 2.10
CA LYS A 32 9.67 -6.48 3.32
C LYS A 32 10.82 -6.99 4.18
N ALA A 33 11.95 -7.36 3.60
CA ALA A 33 13.07 -7.92 4.35
C ALA A 33 13.70 -6.89 5.31
N ASN A 34 13.78 -5.62 4.89
CA ASN A 34 14.52 -4.58 5.62
C ASN A 34 13.70 -3.31 5.88
N GLY A 35 12.50 -3.19 5.30
CA GLY A 35 11.64 -2.02 5.50
C GLY A 35 12.13 -0.74 4.80
N LEU A 36 13.17 -0.80 3.98
CA LEU A 36 13.69 0.30 3.17
C LEU A 36 12.83 0.49 1.90
N VAL A 37 12.97 1.64 1.24
CA VAL A 37 12.11 2.01 0.09
C VAL A 37 12.87 2.02 -1.21
N LEU A 38 12.18 1.67 -2.31
CA LEU A 38 12.70 1.82 -3.66
C LEU A 38 12.97 3.30 -3.93
N ASP A 39 14.22 3.59 -4.24
CA ASP A 39 14.77 4.91 -4.43
C ASP A 39 15.52 4.96 -5.75
N VAL A 40 15.28 6.04 -6.47
CA VAL A 40 16.12 6.40 -7.59
C VAL A 40 17.20 7.33 -7.01
N ASN A 41 18.44 6.86 -6.97
CA ASN A 41 19.52 7.66 -6.42
C ASN A 41 19.84 8.82 -7.37
N HIS A 42 19.36 10.02 -7.04
CA HIS A 42 19.76 11.25 -7.68
C HIS A 42 19.82 12.39 -6.68
N SER A 43 20.94 13.11 -6.70
CA SER A 43 21.20 14.31 -5.92
C SER A 43 20.62 15.59 -6.55
N GLY A 44 19.69 15.49 -7.51
CA GLY A 44 19.14 16.66 -8.20
C GLY A 44 17.86 16.40 -9.01
N PRO A 45 17.27 17.44 -9.64
CA PRO A 45 16.04 17.35 -10.41
C PRO A 45 16.17 16.40 -11.61
N ILE A 46 15.20 15.50 -11.76
CA ILE A 46 15.19 14.44 -12.79
C ILE A 46 14.97 14.98 -14.22
N SER A 47 14.65 16.27 -14.37
CA SER A 47 14.37 16.93 -15.65
C SER A 47 15.50 16.84 -16.68
N ASN A 48 16.72 16.48 -16.25
CA ASN A 48 17.92 16.47 -17.09
C ASN A 48 18.36 15.07 -17.58
N MET A 49 17.58 14.00 -17.34
CA MET A 49 17.94 12.69 -17.90
C MET A 49 17.83 12.71 -19.43
N GLN A 50 18.97 12.66 -20.12
CA GLN A 50 19.05 12.52 -21.57
C GLN A 50 18.46 11.18 -22.01
N GLY A 51 17.77 11.15 -23.15
CA GLY A 51 17.18 9.92 -23.69
C GLY A 51 18.24 8.82 -23.83
N GLY A 52 17.96 7.63 -23.28
CA GLY A 52 18.88 6.48 -23.27
C GLY A 52 19.68 6.29 -21.97
N SER A 53 19.55 7.17 -20.99
CA SER A 53 20.23 7.03 -19.68
C SER A 53 19.48 6.03 -18.79
N ASN A 54 20.10 4.89 -18.49
CA ASN A 54 19.59 3.95 -17.49
C ASN A 54 20.00 4.43 -16.09
N THR A 55 19.06 4.94 -15.29
CA THR A 55 19.37 5.34 -13.91
C THR A 55 19.20 4.17 -12.96
N PRO A 56 20.26 3.73 -12.25
CA PRO A 56 20.17 2.62 -11.33
C PRO A 56 19.20 2.89 -10.17
N LEU A 57 18.63 1.80 -9.65
CA LEU A 57 17.73 1.81 -8.51
C LEU A 57 18.40 1.23 -7.28
N PHE A 58 18.02 1.76 -6.13
CA PHE A 58 18.54 1.36 -4.84
C PHE A 58 17.40 1.23 -3.85
N ILE A 59 17.69 0.64 -2.70
CA ILE A 59 16.86 0.82 -1.52
C ILE A 59 17.48 1.83 -0.57
N GLN A 60 16.69 2.74 -0.01
CA GLN A 60 17.16 3.75 0.92
C GLN A 60 16.23 3.88 2.12
N ASN A 61 16.70 4.56 3.16
CA ASN A 61 15.80 5.11 4.17
C ASN A 61 14.80 6.05 3.48
N TRP A 62 13.53 5.91 3.87
CA TRP A 62 12.51 6.82 3.39
C TRP A 62 12.80 8.24 3.91
N SER A 63 12.92 9.20 3.00
CA SER A 63 13.18 10.60 3.30
C SER A 63 12.05 11.52 2.83
N GLY A 64 11.07 10.99 2.08
CA GLY A 64 10.07 11.84 1.42
C GLY A 64 10.57 12.49 0.15
N ASN A 65 11.78 12.12 -0.30
CA ASN A 65 12.32 12.64 -1.54
C ASN A 65 11.50 12.17 -2.74
N TRP A 66 11.40 13.04 -3.73
CA TRP A 66 10.67 12.80 -4.98
C TRP A 66 11.15 11.54 -5.74
N GLY A 67 12.41 11.14 -5.57
CA GLY A 67 12.97 9.88 -6.10
C GLY A 67 12.37 8.60 -5.51
N GLN A 68 11.57 8.70 -4.44
CA GLN A 68 10.98 7.57 -3.71
C GLN A 68 9.46 7.46 -3.87
N VAL A 69 8.85 8.40 -4.60
CA VAL A 69 7.40 8.46 -4.83
C VAL A 69 7.07 7.83 -6.17
N TRP A 70 6.19 6.85 -6.15
CA TRP A 70 5.85 6.02 -7.29
C TRP A 70 4.34 6.00 -7.54
N GLU A 71 3.96 5.75 -8.78
CA GLU A 71 2.58 5.58 -9.24
C GLU A 71 2.51 4.36 -10.18
N VAL A 72 1.34 3.74 -10.28
CA VAL A 72 1.06 2.73 -11.32
C VAL A 72 -0.05 3.24 -12.22
N ASP A 73 0.15 3.12 -13.52
CA ASP A 73 -0.88 3.43 -14.52
C ASP A 73 -1.66 2.19 -15.00
N GLN A 74 -2.67 2.43 -15.83
CA GLN A 74 -3.56 1.39 -16.36
C GLN A 74 -2.85 0.38 -17.26
N GLN A 75 -1.67 0.72 -17.77
CA GLN A 75 -0.86 -0.12 -18.64
C GLN A 75 0.12 -0.99 -17.84
N GLY A 76 0.17 -0.85 -16.52
CA GLY A 76 1.08 -1.61 -15.66
C GLY A 76 2.48 -1.00 -15.60
N HIS A 77 2.66 0.25 -16.01
CA HIS A 77 3.93 0.94 -15.78
C HIS A 77 4.00 1.39 -14.32
N ILE A 78 5.11 1.07 -13.65
CA ILE A 78 5.47 1.64 -12.36
C ILE A 78 6.32 2.88 -12.64
N LYS A 79 5.83 4.05 -12.27
CA LYS A 79 6.38 5.35 -12.66
C LYS A 79 6.83 6.13 -11.45
N ASN A 80 7.98 6.80 -11.52
CA ASN A 80 8.32 7.78 -10.51
C ASN A 80 7.43 9.02 -10.70
N ALA A 81 6.73 9.44 -9.64
CA ALA A 81 5.70 10.48 -9.71
C ALA A 81 6.25 11.86 -10.11
N SER A 82 7.53 12.13 -9.80
CA SER A 82 8.13 13.44 -10.05
C SER A 82 8.72 13.60 -11.45
N SER A 83 9.21 12.51 -12.04
CA SER A 83 9.80 12.51 -13.38
C SER A 83 8.86 12.00 -14.47
N GLY A 84 7.88 11.19 -14.09
CA GLY A 84 7.08 10.41 -15.03
C GLY A 84 7.86 9.28 -15.70
N PHE A 85 9.08 8.95 -15.25
CA PHE A 85 9.90 7.90 -15.84
C PHE A 85 9.48 6.53 -15.31
N ASN A 86 9.65 5.52 -16.16
CA ASN A 86 9.18 4.17 -15.88
C ASN A 86 10.30 3.30 -15.31
N LEU A 87 9.94 2.47 -14.33
CA LEU A 87 10.72 1.32 -13.92
C LEU A 87 10.92 0.40 -15.13
N HIS A 88 12.16 0.01 -15.38
CA HIS A 88 12.56 -0.74 -16.55
C HIS A 88 13.45 -1.93 -16.17
N HIS A 89 13.13 -3.07 -16.77
CA HIS A 89 13.96 -4.25 -16.76
C HIS A 89 15.04 -4.11 -17.84
N GLY A 90 16.23 -3.69 -17.42
CA GLY A 90 17.39 -3.53 -18.28
C GLY A 90 17.94 -4.89 -18.73
N ASN A 91 18.12 -5.07 -20.04
CA ASN A 91 18.64 -6.30 -20.65
C ASN A 91 20.00 -6.12 -21.34
N GLN A 92 20.74 -5.05 -21.05
CA GLN A 92 22.02 -4.76 -21.73
C GLN A 92 23.03 -5.92 -21.60
N ASN A 93 22.87 -6.78 -20.59
CA ASN A 93 23.54 -8.06 -20.51
C ASN A 93 22.56 -9.16 -20.05
N PRO A 94 22.26 -10.19 -20.87
CA PRO A 94 21.36 -11.28 -20.49
C PRO A 94 21.77 -12.05 -19.22
N SER A 95 23.05 -11.98 -18.82
CA SER A 95 23.57 -12.62 -17.62
C SER A 95 23.53 -11.74 -16.36
N SER A 96 23.19 -10.45 -16.48
CA SER A 96 23.09 -9.52 -15.36
C SER A 96 21.94 -8.52 -15.59
N PRO A 97 20.68 -9.02 -15.55
CA PRO A 97 19.51 -8.16 -15.61
C PRO A 97 19.48 -7.22 -14.39
N PHE A 98 19.26 -5.93 -14.65
CA PHE A 98 19.18 -4.92 -13.59
C PHE A 98 17.89 -4.12 -13.69
N ALA A 99 17.46 -3.54 -12.57
CA ALA A 99 16.35 -2.62 -12.54
C ALA A 99 16.88 -1.19 -12.67
N CYS A 100 16.24 -0.39 -13.52
CA CYS A 100 16.59 1.02 -13.68
C CYS A 100 15.35 1.86 -13.97
N MET A 101 15.51 3.18 -13.97
CA MET A 101 14.53 4.08 -14.57
C MET A 101 14.98 4.52 -15.95
N VAL A 102 13.99 4.64 -16.84
CA VAL A 102 14.15 5.18 -18.19
C VAL A 102 12.91 5.99 -18.58
N ARG A 103 13.01 6.76 -19.67
CA ARG A 103 11.87 7.50 -20.22
C ARG A 103 10.73 6.56 -20.62
N PRO A 104 9.47 7.00 -20.53
CA PRO A 104 8.32 6.20 -20.99
C PRO A 104 8.48 5.78 -22.45
N THR A 105 8.29 4.48 -22.69
CA THR A 105 8.18 3.88 -24.02
C THR A 105 7.04 2.86 -23.98
N SER A 106 6.62 2.35 -25.14
CA SER A 106 5.66 1.25 -25.23
C SER A 106 6.31 -0.13 -25.11
N GLU A 107 7.56 -0.23 -24.66
CA GLU A 107 8.29 -1.49 -24.59
C GLU A 107 7.85 -2.34 -23.41
N LYS A 108 7.74 -3.66 -23.62
CA LYS A 108 7.38 -4.62 -22.57
C LYS A 108 8.32 -4.61 -21.36
N HIS A 109 9.55 -4.11 -21.55
CA HIS A 109 10.55 -3.96 -20.49
C HIS A 109 10.11 -3.00 -19.38
N GLN A 110 9.11 -2.15 -19.64
CA GLN A 110 8.58 -1.18 -18.69
C GLN A 110 7.26 -1.61 -18.05
N VAL A 111 6.71 -2.75 -18.47
CA VAL A 111 5.42 -3.25 -17.98
C VAL A 111 5.67 -4.29 -16.89
N TRP A 112 5.05 -4.04 -15.73
CA TRP A 112 5.16 -4.84 -14.54
C TRP A 112 3.78 -5.29 -14.07
N PHE A 113 3.73 -6.41 -13.38
CA PHE A 113 2.53 -6.88 -12.73
C PHE A 113 2.85 -7.34 -11.31
N PHE A 114 1.81 -7.48 -10.50
CA PHE A 114 1.95 -7.84 -9.10
C PHE A 114 1.40 -9.25 -8.91
N GLN A 115 2.27 -10.15 -8.47
CA GLN A 115 1.94 -11.53 -8.15
C GLN A 115 2.12 -11.73 -6.65
N GLY A 116 1.01 -11.72 -5.91
CA GLY A 116 1.04 -11.60 -4.45
C GLY A 116 1.80 -10.35 -4.01
N GLU A 117 2.93 -10.55 -3.33
CA GLU A 117 3.78 -9.47 -2.80
C GLU A 117 5.00 -9.16 -3.69
N CYS A 118 5.13 -9.84 -4.84
CA CYS A 118 6.24 -9.64 -5.76
C CYS A 118 5.88 -8.66 -6.86
N ILE A 119 6.83 -7.81 -7.24
CA ILE A 119 6.77 -6.97 -8.44
C ILE A 119 7.47 -7.73 -9.55
N VAL A 120 6.73 -8.11 -10.60
CA VAL A 120 7.19 -9.07 -11.60
C VAL A 120 7.24 -8.43 -12.99
N SER A 121 8.36 -8.62 -13.68
CA SER A 121 8.55 -8.13 -15.04
C SER A 121 7.69 -8.92 -16.02
N SER A 122 6.92 -8.22 -16.86
CA SER A 122 6.15 -8.86 -17.94
C SER A 122 7.01 -9.44 -19.06
N LEU A 123 8.30 -9.09 -19.10
CA LEU A 123 9.24 -9.55 -20.12
C LEU A 123 9.53 -11.05 -20.01
N ASP A 124 9.86 -11.51 -18.80
CA ASP A 124 10.36 -12.87 -18.56
C ASP A 124 9.92 -13.48 -17.22
N GLY A 125 9.02 -12.81 -16.48
CA GLY A 125 8.47 -13.32 -15.22
C GLY A 125 9.42 -13.24 -14.02
N LYS A 126 10.55 -12.53 -14.12
CA LYS A 126 11.47 -12.32 -13.01
C LYS A 126 10.97 -11.22 -12.05
N GLY A 127 11.33 -11.35 -10.79
CA GLY A 127 10.93 -10.44 -9.71
C GLY A 127 11.92 -9.31 -9.51
N LEU A 128 11.44 -8.15 -9.06
CA LEU A 128 12.25 -7.07 -8.55
C LEU A 128 12.86 -7.50 -7.21
N THR A 129 14.19 -7.46 -7.08
CA THR A 129 14.94 -8.03 -5.95
C THR A 129 15.99 -7.03 -5.46
N VAL A 130 16.34 -7.10 -4.18
CA VAL A 130 17.42 -6.30 -3.60
C VAL A 130 18.70 -7.11 -3.46
N GLU A 131 19.83 -6.56 -3.89
CA GLU A 131 21.17 -7.11 -3.66
C GLU A 131 21.76 -6.67 -2.32
N GLY A 132 21.12 -7.07 -1.21
CA GLY A 132 21.58 -6.75 0.15
C GLY A 132 20.45 -6.31 1.07
N ASN A 133 20.80 -5.96 2.31
CA ASN A 133 19.83 -5.59 3.35
C ASN A 133 20.11 -4.23 4.01
N HIS A 134 20.93 -3.38 3.37
CA HIS A 134 21.31 -2.07 3.88
C HIS A 134 20.89 -0.93 2.95
N SER A 135 20.84 0.29 3.48
CA SER A 135 20.62 1.50 2.69
C SER A 135 21.71 1.63 1.61
N GLY A 136 21.33 1.97 0.39
CA GLY A 136 22.20 2.02 -0.78
C GLY A 136 22.44 0.66 -1.46
N ALA A 137 21.82 -0.43 -0.99
CA ALA A 137 21.87 -1.70 -1.73
C ALA A 137 21.15 -1.55 -3.08
N ARG A 138 21.70 -2.20 -4.11
CA ARG A 138 21.19 -2.13 -5.49
C ARG A 138 19.90 -2.93 -5.63
N VAL A 139 19.05 -2.50 -6.55
CA VAL A 139 17.86 -3.24 -6.96
C VAL A 139 18.06 -3.81 -8.35
N ASP A 140 17.81 -5.11 -8.48
CA ASP A 140 17.98 -5.88 -9.70
C ASP A 140 16.73 -6.74 -9.99
N VAL A 141 16.79 -7.53 -11.06
CA VAL A 141 15.66 -8.35 -11.51
C VAL A 141 16.09 -9.80 -11.60
N ARG A 142 15.56 -10.67 -10.73
CA ARG A 142 16.06 -12.06 -10.60
C ARG A 142 14.94 -13.10 -10.68
N PRO A 143 15.24 -14.32 -11.13
CA PRO A 143 14.32 -15.44 -10.99
C PRO A 143 13.96 -15.66 -9.51
N PHE A 144 12.71 -15.99 -9.24
CA PHE A 144 12.25 -16.31 -7.88
C PHE A 144 11.24 -17.45 -7.94
N ASN A 145 11.05 -18.13 -6.79
CA ASN A 145 10.00 -19.13 -6.64
C ASN A 145 8.73 -18.45 -6.12
N ALA A 146 7.71 -18.34 -6.97
CA ALA A 146 6.45 -17.70 -6.60
C ALA A 146 5.69 -18.40 -5.45
N ASN A 147 5.95 -19.68 -5.18
CA ASN A 147 5.34 -20.40 -4.06
C ASN A 147 5.98 -20.08 -2.70
N SER A 148 7.21 -19.57 -2.72
CA SER A 148 7.95 -19.21 -1.52
C SER A 148 8.92 -18.08 -1.88
N PRO A 149 8.38 -16.89 -2.20
CA PRO A 149 9.22 -15.79 -2.63
C PRO A 149 10.15 -15.39 -1.48
N PRO A 150 11.45 -15.22 -1.74
CA PRO A 150 12.36 -14.74 -0.72
C PRO A 150 11.99 -13.30 -0.35
N SER A 151 12.20 -12.92 0.92
CA SER A 151 11.69 -11.66 1.47
C SER A 151 12.29 -10.41 0.81
N ASP A 152 13.48 -10.54 0.20
CA ASP A 152 14.15 -9.51 -0.60
C ASP A 152 13.45 -9.23 -1.94
N CYS A 153 12.57 -10.13 -2.40
CA CYS A 153 11.71 -9.98 -3.56
C CYS A 153 10.28 -9.53 -3.22
N CYS A 154 9.97 -9.41 -1.92
CA CYS A 154 8.63 -9.05 -1.45
C CYS A 154 8.55 -7.55 -1.14
N TRP A 155 7.51 -6.91 -1.64
CA TRP A 155 7.29 -5.47 -1.58
C TRP A 155 5.88 -5.13 -1.09
N THR A 156 5.79 -4.03 -0.35
CA THR A 156 4.52 -3.43 0.07
C THR A 156 4.38 -2.06 -0.58
N LEU A 157 3.26 -1.83 -1.26
CA LEU A 157 2.88 -0.50 -1.73
C LEU A 157 2.22 0.26 -0.58
N VAL A 158 2.82 1.37 -0.16
CA VAL A 158 2.29 2.21 0.93
C VAL A 158 1.87 3.55 0.36
N PRO A 159 0.56 3.86 0.28
CA PRO A 159 0.08 5.16 -0.18
C PRO A 159 0.71 6.33 0.59
N ILE A 160 0.98 7.46 -0.08
CA ILE A 160 1.57 8.65 0.53
C ILE A 160 0.71 9.87 0.22
N ASN A 161 0.37 10.67 1.23
CA ASN A 161 -0.27 12.00 1.10
C ASN A 161 -1.51 12.03 0.19
N VAL A 162 -2.17 10.88 -0.02
CA VAL A 162 -3.42 10.81 -0.77
C VAL A 162 -4.55 10.89 0.24
N GLN A 163 -5.40 11.90 0.06
CA GLN A 163 -6.67 11.96 0.74
C GLN A 163 -7.66 11.01 0.06
N PHE A 164 -8.29 10.16 0.85
CA PHE A 164 -9.26 9.18 0.39
C PHE A 164 -10.38 9.03 1.40
N LYS A 165 -11.45 8.38 0.96
CA LYS A 165 -12.45 7.79 1.85
C LYS A 165 -12.25 6.29 1.94
N ILE A 166 -12.55 5.73 3.11
CA ILE A 166 -12.46 4.29 3.34
C ILE A 166 -13.89 3.72 3.29
N ARG A 167 -14.22 3.00 2.22
CA ARG A 167 -15.56 2.45 1.96
C ARG A 167 -15.62 0.98 2.36
N ASN A 168 -16.59 0.59 3.18
CA ASN A 168 -16.81 -0.80 3.55
C ASN A 168 -17.42 -1.58 2.38
N LYS A 169 -16.99 -2.83 2.17
CA LYS A 169 -17.47 -3.65 1.05
C LYS A 169 -18.87 -4.22 1.27
N ALA A 170 -19.26 -4.54 2.50
CA ALA A 170 -20.55 -5.19 2.77
C ALA A 170 -21.74 -4.28 2.47
N ASN A 171 -21.65 -3.00 2.84
CA ASN A 171 -22.77 -2.06 2.76
C ASN A 171 -22.47 -0.82 1.88
N GLY A 172 -21.22 -0.63 1.45
CA GLY A 172 -20.84 0.51 0.62
C GLY A 172 -20.86 1.86 1.36
N LEU A 173 -20.98 1.87 2.68
CA LEU A 173 -20.88 3.07 3.53
C LEU A 173 -19.41 3.41 3.81
N VAL A 174 -19.14 4.63 4.27
CA VAL A 174 -17.77 5.14 4.48
C VAL A 174 -17.44 5.33 5.95
N LEU A 175 -16.18 5.08 6.31
CA LEU A 175 -15.63 5.34 7.63
C LEU A 175 -15.71 6.83 7.93
N ASP A 176 -16.32 7.14 9.07
CA ASP A 176 -16.68 8.48 9.48
C ASP A 176 -16.43 8.65 10.97
N VAL A 177 -15.90 9.82 11.30
CA VAL A 177 -15.84 10.33 12.66
C VAL A 177 -17.06 11.22 12.79
N ASN A 178 -18.05 10.81 13.60
CA ASN A 178 -19.35 11.48 13.70
C ASN A 178 -19.21 12.89 14.29
N HIS A 179 -18.72 13.82 13.46
CA HIS A 179 -18.49 15.21 13.78
C HIS A 179 -18.73 16.04 12.51
N SER A 180 -19.53 17.09 12.64
CA SER A 180 -19.95 17.97 11.54
C SER A 180 -19.02 19.16 11.28
N GLY A 181 -17.80 19.19 11.86
CA GLY A 181 -16.88 20.32 11.72
C GLY A 181 -15.40 19.96 11.93
N PRO A 182 -14.47 20.94 11.78
CA PRO A 182 -13.04 20.75 12.03
C PRO A 182 -12.82 20.29 13.48
N ILE A 183 -12.15 19.15 13.65
CA ILE A 183 -11.91 18.56 14.97
C ILE A 183 -10.69 19.25 15.61
N SER A 184 -10.84 20.51 16.02
CA SER A 184 -9.73 21.27 16.62
C SER A 184 -9.60 21.06 18.14
N ASN A 185 -10.64 20.55 18.80
CA ASN A 185 -10.77 20.59 20.27
C ASN A 185 -11.03 19.23 20.94
N MET A 186 -10.44 18.13 20.46
CA MET A 186 -10.38 16.92 21.28
C MET A 186 -9.44 17.15 22.48
N GLN A 187 -10.03 17.26 23.69
CA GLN A 187 -9.29 17.28 24.95
C GLN A 187 -8.43 16.01 25.07
N GLY A 188 -7.21 16.15 25.58
CA GLY A 188 -6.26 15.04 25.68
C GLY A 188 -6.86 13.85 26.43
N GLY A 189 -6.83 12.67 25.81
CA GLY A 189 -7.27 11.40 26.42
C GLY A 189 -8.65 10.88 26.02
N SER A 190 -9.45 11.62 25.23
CA SER A 190 -10.76 11.12 24.79
C SER A 190 -10.66 10.26 23.53
N ASN A 191 -11.05 8.99 23.64
CA ASN A 191 -11.26 8.10 22.49
C ASN A 191 -12.50 8.56 21.72
N THR A 192 -12.35 9.01 20.47
CA THR A 192 -13.51 9.35 19.63
C THR A 192 -13.98 8.12 18.86
N PRO A 193 -15.22 7.65 19.07
CA PRO A 193 -15.73 6.48 18.37
C PRO A 193 -15.84 6.69 16.86
N LEU A 194 -15.75 5.59 16.12
CA LEU A 194 -15.86 5.57 14.66
C LEU A 194 -17.12 4.84 14.23
N PHE A 195 -17.69 5.30 13.11
CA PHE A 195 -18.92 4.79 12.55
C PHE A 195 -18.81 4.65 11.04
N ILE A 196 -19.76 3.95 10.45
CA ILE A 196 -20.00 4.03 9.01
C ILE A 196 -21.16 4.97 8.70
N GLN A 197 -21.00 5.81 7.68
CA GLN A 197 -21.99 6.81 7.28
C GLN A 197 -22.19 6.82 5.76
N ASN A 198 -23.24 7.51 5.31
CA ASN A 198 -23.39 7.83 3.90
C ASN A 198 -22.22 8.69 3.42
N TRP A 199 -21.83 8.49 2.17
CA TRP A 199 -20.86 9.35 1.51
C TRP A 199 -21.36 10.80 1.50
N SER A 200 -20.56 11.73 2.04
CA SER A 200 -20.89 13.16 2.11
C SER A 200 -19.67 14.06 1.91
N GLY A 201 -19.83 15.37 1.75
CA GLY A 201 -18.69 16.30 1.72
C GLY A 201 -17.97 16.49 3.08
N ASN A 202 -18.30 15.68 4.10
CA ASN A 202 -17.79 15.87 5.45
C ASN A 202 -16.29 15.53 5.56
N TRP A 203 -15.52 16.46 6.13
CA TRP A 203 -14.11 16.30 6.47
C TRP A 203 -13.83 15.18 7.47
N GLY A 204 -14.82 14.78 8.28
CA GLY A 204 -14.78 13.57 9.10
C GLY A 204 -14.65 12.25 8.32
N GLN A 205 -14.82 12.27 6.99
CA GLN A 205 -14.69 11.10 6.11
C GLN A 205 -13.39 11.08 5.31
N VAL A 206 -12.55 12.10 5.48
CA VAL A 206 -11.33 12.27 4.71
C VAL A 206 -10.16 11.74 5.52
N TRP A 207 -9.44 10.79 4.93
CA TRP A 207 -8.38 10.06 5.58
C TRP A 207 -7.12 10.08 4.73
N GLU A 208 -5.98 9.96 5.40
CA GLU A 208 -4.64 9.87 4.83
C GLU A 208 -3.93 8.68 5.46
N VAL A 209 -2.99 8.06 4.75
CA VAL A 209 -2.08 7.09 5.36
C VAL A 209 -0.69 7.69 5.36
N ASP A 210 -0.03 7.64 6.51
CA ASP A 210 1.34 8.08 6.63
C ASP A 210 2.36 6.94 6.45
N GLN A 211 3.62 7.30 6.62
CA GLN A 211 4.77 6.47 6.31
C GLN A 211 4.95 5.31 7.29
N GLN A 212 4.41 5.43 8.50
CA GLN A 212 4.51 4.46 9.58
C GLN A 212 3.33 3.48 9.54
N GLY A 213 2.34 3.72 8.68
CA GLY A 213 1.10 2.96 8.63
C GLY A 213 0.01 3.54 9.52
N HIS A 214 0.16 4.78 10.00
CA HIS A 214 -0.94 5.47 10.67
C HIS A 214 -1.99 5.85 9.64
N ILE A 215 -3.25 5.54 9.93
CA ILE A 215 -4.39 6.02 9.16
C ILE A 215 -4.91 7.27 9.88
N LYS A 216 -4.71 8.44 9.27
CA LYS A 216 -4.99 9.76 9.85
C LYS A 216 -6.27 10.33 9.30
N ASN A 217 -7.08 10.94 10.15
CA ASN A 217 -8.15 11.79 9.65
C ASN A 217 -7.55 13.13 9.20
N ALA A 218 -7.75 13.51 7.94
CA ALA A 218 -7.11 14.68 7.34
C ALA A 218 -7.50 16.02 8.00
N SER A 219 -8.71 16.07 8.59
CA SER A 219 -9.22 17.30 9.21
C SER A 219 -8.64 17.60 10.59
N SER A 220 -8.23 16.55 11.30
CA SER A 220 -7.82 16.60 12.70
C SER A 220 -6.34 16.25 12.89
N GLY A 221 -5.75 15.54 11.95
CA GLY A 221 -4.44 14.93 12.07
C GLY A 221 -4.38 13.75 13.04
N PHE A 222 -5.50 13.31 13.61
CA PHE A 222 -5.54 12.24 14.62
C PHE A 222 -5.53 10.85 13.96
N ASN A 223 -4.94 9.89 14.66
CA ASN A 223 -4.72 8.54 14.17
C ASN A 223 -5.90 7.63 14.51
N LEU A 224 -6.25 6.76 13.58
CA LEU A 224 -7.03 5.55 13.82
C LEU A 224 -6.27 4.68 14.83
N HIS A 225 -6.98 4.25 15.86
CA HIS A 225 -6.43 3.56 17.00
C HIS A 225 -7.22 2.32 17.35
N HIS A 226 -6.49 1.25 17.63
CA HIS A 226 -7.01 0.02 18.19
C HIS A 226 -7.11 0.17 19.71
N GLY A 227 -8.32 0.49 20.17
CA GLY A 227 -8.64 0.61 21.59
C GLY A 227 -8.57 -0.73 22.29
N ASN A 228 -7.67 -0.86 23.26
CA ASN A 228 -7.44 -2.09 24.02
C ASN A 228 -7.87 -2.01 25.49
N GLN A 229 -8.60 -0.96 25.88
CA GLN A 229 -9.01 -0.76 27.29
C GLN A 229 -9.84 -1.93 27.84
N ASN A 230 -10.44 -2.75 26.97
CA ASN A 230 -11.02 -4.02 27.33
C ASN A 230 -10.64 -5.11 26.29
N PRO A 231 -9.79 -6.09 26.65
CA PRO A 231 -9.39 -7.17 25.75
C PRO A 231 -10.56 -8.00 25.19
N SER A 232 -11.71 -8.00 25.88
CA SER A 232 -12.91 -8.72 25.47
C SER A 232 -13.81 -7.95 24.48
N SER A 233 -13.57 -6.64 24.28
CA SER A 233 -14.33 -5.82 23.34
C SER A 233 -13.42 -4.73 22.73
N PRO A 234 -12.43 -5.13 21.91
CA PRO A 234 -11.58 -4.18 21.21
C PRO A 234 -12.41 -3.36 20.23
N PHE A 235 -12.19 -2.05 20.23
CA PHE A 235 -12.92 -1.11 19.38
C PHE A 235 -11.96 -0.24 18.58
N ALA A 236 -12.45 0.32 17.48
CA ALA A 236 -11.71 1.32 16.73
C ALA A 236 -12.13 2.72 17.20
N CYS A 237 -11.16 3.59 17.41
CA CYS A 237 -11.40 4.99 17.72
C CYS A 237 -10.37 5.88 17.05
N MET A 238 -10.54 7.20 17.21
CA MET A 238 -9.50 8.17 16.94
C MET A 238 -8.91 8.73 18.21
N VAL A 239 -7.60 8.90 18.19
CA VAL A 239 -6.80 9.47 19.29
C VAL A 239 -5.66 10.33 18.73
N ARG A 240 -5.02 11.10 19.61
CA ARG A 240 -3.86 11.91 19.23
C ARG A 240 -2.72 11.03 18.69
N PRO A 241 -1.98 11.50 17.67
CA PRO A 241 -0.89 10.73 17.10
C PRO A 241 0.18 10.37 18.13
N THR A 242 0.51 9.09 18.19
CA THR A 242 1.70 8.53 18.85
C THR A 242 2.30 7.47 17.93
N ASP A 243 3.56 7.09 18.14
CA ASP A 243 4.24 6.06 17.35
C ASP A 243 4.01 4.63 17.89
N GLU A 244 2.98 4.44 18.71
CA GLU A 244 2.69 3.17 19.35
C GLU A 244 1.98 2.20 18.40
N LYS A 245 2.27 0.89 18.54
CA LYS A 245 1.79 -0.17 17.64
C LYS A 245 0.27 -0.23 17.47
N HIS A 246 -0.49 0.22 18.45
CA HIS A 246 -1.96 0.28 18.40
C HIS A 246 -2.51 1.35 17.43
N GLN A 247 -1.67 2.22 16.88
CA GLN A 247 -2.04 3.21 15.85
C GLN A 247 -1.52 2.84 14.47
N ILE A 248 -0.72 1.77 14.38
CA ILE A 248 -0.12 1.30 13.14
C ILE A 248 -1.02 0.23 12.51
N TRP A 249 -1.35 0.43 11.24
CA TRP A 249 -2.21 -0.45 10.47
C TRP A 249 -1.53 -0.94 9.20
N GLU A 250 -1.78 -2.20 8.88
CA GLU A 250 -1.34 -2.82 7.64
C GLU A 250 -2.52 -2.95 6.68
N LEU A 251 -2.34 -2.39 5.49
CA LEU A 251 -3.31 -2.50 4.40
C LEU A 251 -3.01 -3.76 3.59
N ARG A 252 -3.97 -4.68 3.52
CA ARG A 252 -3.82 -5.96 2.82
C ARG A 252 -4.52 -5.93 1.47
N TYR A 253 -4.01 -6.73 0.53
CA TYR A 253 -4.52 -6.82 -0.85
C TYR A 253 -5.98 -7.28 -0.95
N ASN A 254 -6.46 -8.05 0.03
CA ASN A 254 -7.83 -8.54 0.08
C ASN A 254 -8.80 -7.53 0.73
N GLY A 255 -8.36 -6.29 0.94
CA GLY A 255 -9.15 -5.21 1.52
C GLY A 255 -9.17 -5.19 3.05
N ALA A 256 -8.48 -6.12 3.73
CA ALA A 256 -8.37 -6.05 5.18
C ALA A 256 -7.47 -4.89 5.63
N ILE A 257 -7.89 -4.19 6.68
CA ILE A 257 -7.07 -3.22 7.43
C ILE A 257 -6.76 -3.87 8.77
N VAL A 258 -5.48 -4.13 9.05
CA VAL A 258 -5.05 -5.01 10.14
C VAL A 258 -4.21 -4.24 11.15
N SER A 259 -4.53 -4.38 12.43
CA SER A 259 -3.78 -3.81 13.53
C SER A 259 -2.41 -4.49 13.64
N ALA A 260 -1.33 -3.70 13.62
CA ALA A 260 0.03 -4.22 13.82
C ALA A 260 0.30 -4.65 15.27
N LEU A 261 -0.59 -4.33 16.21
CA LEU A 261 -0.49 -4.76 17.61
C LEU A 261 -0.65 -6.28 17.75
N ASP A 262 -1.69 -6.84 17.12
CA ASP A 262 -2.16 -8.21 17.40
C ASP A 262 -2.78 -8.93 16.19
N GLY A 263 -2.70 -8.34 14.98
CA GLY A 263 -3.17 -8.97 13.75
C GLY A 263 -4.70 -9.04 13.59
N LYS A 264 -5.48 -8.46 14.50
CA LYS A 264 -6.94 -8.30 14.32
C LYS A 264 -7.22 -7.21 13.29
N GLY A 265 -8.35 -7.25 12.62
CA GLY A 265 -8.66 -6.23 11.62
C GLY A 265 -9.92 -5.42 11.91
N LEU A 266 -10.00 -4.30 11.20
CA LEU A 266 -11.07 -3.33 11.25
C LEU A 266 -12.36 -3.94 10.68
N THR A 267 -13.46 -3.82 11.41
CA THR A 267 -14.76 -4.42 11.09
C THR A 267 -15.88 -3.45 11.41
N VAL A 268 -17.08 -3.70 10.87
CA VAL A 268 -18.29 -3.00 11.27
C VAL A 268 -19.19 -3.96 12.02
N SER A 269 -19.70 -3.57 13.19
CA SER A 269 -20.60 -4.40 14.00
C SER A 269 -22.06 -4.42 13.53
N GLY A 270 -22.39 -3.73 12.44
CA GLY A 270 -23.72 -3.69 11.83
C GLY A 270 -23.67 -3.29 10.35
N ASN A 271 -24.80 -3.37 9.66
CA ASN A 271 -24.89 -3.09 8.22
C ASN A 271 -25.50 -1.73 7.88
N ASP A 272 -26.01 -1.00 8.88
CA ASP A 272 -26.75 0.24 8.68
C ASP A 272 -25.90 1.49 8.97
N LYS A 273 -26.34 2.62 8.43
CA LYS A 273 -25.78 3.94 8.74
C LYS A 273 -25.76 4.18 10.25
N GLY A 274 -24.62 4.59 10.78
CA GLY A 274 -24.40 4.80 12.22
C GLY A 274 -23.95 3.55 12.97
N SER A 275 -23.78 2.41 12.29
CA SER A 275 -23.16 1.23 12.90
C SER A 275 -21.72 1.54 13.31
N ARG A 276 -21.31 0.99 14.46
CA ARG A 276 -19.99 1.20 15.04
C ARG A 276 -18.92 0.44 14.26
N VAL A 277 -17.72 1.01 14.23
CA VAL A 277 -16.52 0.37 13.71
C VAL A 277 -15.70 -0.16 14.88
N ASP A 278 -15.37 -1.44 14.81
CA ASP A 278 -14.69 -2.20 15.85
C ASP A 278 -13.46 -2.90 15.28
N VAL A 279 -12.74 -3.64 16.14
CA VAL A 279 -11.59 -4.46 15.74
C VAL A 279 -11.88 -5.90 16.16
N ARG A 280 -11.73 -6.89 15.27
CA ARG A 280 -11.99 -8.29 15.63
C ARG A 280 -11.06 -9.27 14.93
N PRO A 281 -10.83 -10.47 15.49
CA PRO A 281 -10.14 -11.53 14.78
C PRO A 281 -10.98 -12.04 13.60
N PHE A 282 -10.30 -12.39 12.51
CA PHE A 282 -10.87 -13.11 11.37
C PHE A 282 -9.77 -13.86 10.61
N ASN A 283 -10.16 -14.76 9.70
CA ASN A 283 -9.21 -15.41 8.81
C ASN A 283 -8.64 -14.37 7.83
N ILE A 284 -7.38 -14.00 8.02
CA ILE A 284 -6.74 -12.94 7.24
C ILE A 284 -6.67 -13.26 5.75
N ASN A 285 -6.66 -14.53 5.35
CA ASN A 285 -6.58 -14.93 3.94
C ASN A 285 -7.94 -14.87 3.24
N SER A 286 -9.03 -14.88 4.00
CA SER A 286 -10.41 -14.79 3.51
C SER A 286 -11.25 -13.94 4.46
N PRO A 287 -11.00 -12.61 4.51
CA PRO A 287 -11.73 -11.73 5.40
C PRO A 287 -13.22 -11.70 5.03
N PRO A 288 -14.14 -11.70 6.00
CA PRO A 288 -15.55 -11.41 5.77
C PRO A 288 -15.76 -10.03 5.10
N SER A 289 -16.86 -9.84 4.37
CA SER A 289 -17.12 -8.59 3.63
C SER A 289 -17.20 -7.34 4.52
N ASP A 290 -17.65 -7.47 5.76
CA ASP A 290 -17.70 -6.40 6.76
C ASP A 290 -16.31 -6.01 7.29
N CYS A 291 -15.30 -6.86 7.06
CA CYS A 291 -13.88 -6.59 7.34
C CYS A 291 -13.09 -6.15 6.10
N GLN A 292 -13.74 -6.02 4.94
CA GLN A 292 -13.11 -5.61 3.70
C GLN A 292 -13.42 -4.14 3.41
N TRP A 293 -12.38 -3.39 3.08
CA TRP A 293 -12.41 -1.95 2.88
C TRP A 293 -11.76 -1.56 1.56
N ARG A 294 -12.28 -0.50 0.95
CA ARG A 294 -11.76 0.07 -0.28
C ARG A 294 -11.43 1.53 -0.08
N PHE A 295 -10.22 1.90 -0.48
CA PHE A 295 -9.75 3.29 -0.52
C PHE A 295 -10.29 3.93 -1.79
N VAL A 296 -11.09 4.98 -1.66
CA VAL A 296 -11.67 5.73 -2.76
C VAL A 296 -11.05 7.12 -2.74
N LYS A 297 -10.20 7.40 -3.74
CA LYS A 297 -9.52 8.70 -3.90
C LYS A 297 -10.56 9.82 -4.05
N LEU A 298 -10.27 10.97 -3.42
CA LEU A 298 -11.02 12.21 -3.57
C LEU A 298 -10.60 12.98 -4.82
#